data_AF-A0A2U1IXL5-F1
#
_entry.id   AF-A0A2U1IXL5-F1
#
_cell.length_a   1.000
_cell.length_b   1.000
_cell.length_c   1.000
_cell.angle_alpha   90.00
_cell.angle_beta   90.00
_cell.angle_gamma   90.00
#
_symmetry.space_group_name_H-M   'P 1'
#
loop_
_entity.id
_entity.type
_entity.pdbx_description
1 polymer ?
#
loop_
_entity_poly.entity_id
_entity_poly.type
_entity_poly.pdbx_seq_one_letter_code
_entity_poly.pdbx_strand_id
1 'polypeptide(L)'
;MDRNSNKQQNPFKKPKTSGNEIPLPTDKRLEKMIFALPISFPSAMMPTRIPELYHKMKNRQYPDYFYFSILALGNEIYKDITTEGDKNLGSLYEEESLELLKQETDIRNPLYLWTCVILLAYNSRSVNVLAHETLRRLLIS
;
A
#
# COMPACT_ATOMS: atom_id res chain seq x y z
N MET A 1 -20.39 26.99 37.55
CA MET A 1 -20.28 25.51 37.48
C MET A 1 -19.76 25.16 36.09
N ASP A 2 -18.44 25.23 35.95
CA ASP A 2 -17.75 25.03 34.69
C ASP A 2 -17.59 23.54 34.40
N ARG A 3 -18.18 23.08 33.29
CA ARG A 3 -18.06 21.68 32.84
C ARG A 3 -16.74 21.53 32.10
N ASN A 4 -15.77 20.95 32.80
CA ASN A 4 -14.48 20.54 32.27
C ASN A 4 -14.66 19.32 31.35
N SER A 5 -14.70 19.53 30.04
CA SER A 5 -14.72 18.44 29.05
C SER A 5 -13.29 17.96 28.78
N ASN A 6 -12.88 16.93 29.52
CA ASN A 6 -11.65 16.18 29.28
C ASN A 6 -11.65 15.61 27.86
N LYS A 7 -10.78 16.15 27.00
CA LYS A 7 -10.41 15.56 25.72
C LYS A 7 -9.66 14.25 25.99
N GLN A 8 -10.31 13.11 25.77
CA GLN A 8 -9.59 11.85 25.59
C GLN A 8 -8.75 11.96 24.32
N GLN A 9 -7.43 12.05 24.48
CA GLN A 9 -6.48 11.98 23.39
C GLN A 9 -6.42 10.53 22.88
N ASN A 10 -6.76 10.35 21.61
CA ASN A 10 -6.64 9.08 20.91
C ASN A 10 -5.14 8.75 20.74
N PRO A 11 -4.62 7.60 21.21
CA PRO A 11 -3.19 7.28 21.24
C PRO A 11 -2.52 7.12 19.86
N PHE A 12 -3.28 7.25 18.75
CA PHE A 12 -2.79 7.05 17.39
C PHE A 12 -2.51 8.34 16.60
N LYS A 13 -2.64 9.53 17.20
CA LYS A 13 -2.15 10.75 16.55
C LYS A 13 -0.66 10.93 16.85
N LYS A 14 0.21 10.27 16.07
CA LYS A 14 1.64 10.62 16.05
C LYS A 14 1.82 12.05 15.49
N PRO A 15 2.84 12.80 15.95
CA PRO A 15 3.11 14.15 15.46
C PRO A 15 3.60 14.09 14.01
N LYS A 16 3.20 15.10 13.23
CA LYS A 16 3.73 15.35 11.89
C LYS A 16 5.24 15.56 11.98
N THR A 17 5.99 14.62 11.41
CA THR A 17 7.45 14.72 11.30
C THR A 17 7.76 15.24 9.89
N SER A 18 8.65 16.22 9.82
CA SER A 18 9.02 16.97 8.62
C SER A 18 9.79 16.15 7.59
N GLY A 19 9.37 16.23 6.32
CA GLY A 19 10.09 15.75 5.14
C GLY A 19 9.08 15.28 4.08
N ASN A 20 8.87 16.07 3.02
CA ASN A 20 7.97 15.81 1.87
C ASN A 20 6.93 14.69 2.08
N GLU A 21 5.79 15.03 2.71
CA GLU A 21 4.71 14.05 2.96
C GLU A 21 4.34 13.33 1.64
N ILE A 22 4.52 12.01 1.60
CA ILE A 22 4.16 11.21 0.42
C ILE A 22 2.68 11.46 0.12
N PRO A 23 2.31 11.93 -1.10
CA PRO A 23 0.93 12.23 -1.43
C PRO A 23 0.02 11.04 -1.15
N LEU A 24 -1.17 11.26 -0.61
CA LEU A 24 -2.11 10.18 -0.27
C LEU A 24 -3.29 10.16 -1.24
N PRO A 25 -3.85 8.99 -1.58
CA PRO A 25 -4.99 8.91 -2.48
C PRO A 25 -6.24 9.52 -1.83
N THR A 26 -7.12 10.09 -2.68
CA THR A 26 -8.47 10.47 -2.24
C THR A 26 -9.29 9.23 -1.86
N ASP A 27 -10.31 9.39 -1.01
CA ASP A 27 -11.21 8.30 -0.61
C ASP A 27 -11.78 7.52 -1.80
N LYS A 28 -12.13 8.22 -2.88
CA LYS A 28 -12.65 7.63 -4.12
C LYS A 28 -11.59 6.82 -4.88
N ARG A 29 -10.34 7.30 -4.92
CA ARG A 29 -9.22 6.56 -5.54
C ARG A 29 -8.87 5.33 -4.70
N LEU A 30 -8.83 5.50 -3.37
CA LEU A 30 -8.60 4.41 -2.42
C LEU A 30 -9.67 3.32 -2.55
N GLU A 31 -10.96 3.68 -2.57
CA GLU A 31 -12.05 2.73 -2.77
C GLU A 31 -11.85 1.91 -4.04
N LYS A 32 -11.63 2.56 -5.18
CA LYS A 32 -11.37 1.88 -6.46
C LYS A 32 -10.19 0.90 -6.39
N MET A 33 -9.07 1.32 -5.78
CA MET A 33 -7.91 0.46 -5.56
C MET A 33 -8.28 -0.77 -4.73
N ILE A 34 -8.92 -0.58 -3.57
CA ILE A 34 -9.27 -1.68 -2.66
C ILE A 34 -10.21 -2.70 -3.31
N PHE A 35 -11.17 -2.26 -4.13
CA PHE A 35 -12.07 -3.17 -4.86
C PHE A 35 -11.41 -3.87 -6.05
N ALA A 36 -10.42 -3.25 -6.69
CA ALA A 36 -9.70 -3.84 -7.82
C ALA A 36 -8.63 -4.86 -7.37
N LEU A 37 -8.05 -4.68 -6.18
CA LEU A 37 -6.94 -5.50 -5.66
C LEU A 37 -7.25 -7.01 -5.65
N PRO A 38 -8.38 -7.50 -5.11
CA PRO A 38 -8.68 -8.93 -5.10
C PRO A 38 -8.88 -9.54 -6.49
N ILE A 39 -9.24 -8.73 -7.48
CA ILE A 39 -9.43 -9.17 -8.87
C ILE A 39 -8.05 -9.28 -9.55
N SER A 40 -7.19 -8.30 -9.35
CA SER A 40 -5.86 -8.23 -9.98
C SER A 40 -4.81 -9.12 -9.31
N PHE A 41 -4.91 -9.31 -7.98
CA PHE A 41 -3.94 -10.03 -7.16
C PHE A 41 -4.64 -10.96 -6.15
N PRO A 42 -5.44 -11.94 -6.60
CA PRO A 42 -6.26 -12.77 -5.72
C PRO A 42 -5.43 -13.47 -4.64
N SER A 43 -4.26 -14.00 -4.98
CA SER A 43 -3.38 -14.69 -4.04
C SER A 43 -2.82 -13.77 -2.95
N ALA A 44 -2.42 -12.55 -3.31
CA ALA A 44 -1.90 -11.58 -2.34
C ALA A 44 -3.01 -10.99 -1.46
N MET A 45 -4.26 -11.02 -1.94
CA MET A 45 -5.40 -10.45 -1.25
C MET A 45 -6.25 -11.48 -0.50
N MET A 46 -5.92 -12.77 -0.46
CA MET A 46 -6.66 -13.72 0.39
C MET A 46 -6.10 -13.73 1.82
N PRO A 47 -6.95 -13.73 2.89
CA PRO A 47 -8.41 -13.70 2.90
C PRO A 47 -9.00 -12.31 3.21
N THR A 48 -8.85 -11.34 2.30
CA THR A 48 -9.34 -9.96 2.49
C THR A 48 -10.84 -9.92 2.70
N ARG A 49 -11.25 -9.27 3.79
CA ARG A 49 -12.61 -8.78 3.98
C ARG A 49 -12.71 -7.35 3.42
N ILE A 50 -13.11 -7.21 2.17
CA ILE A 50 -13.06 -5.95 1.42
C ILE A 50 -13.68 -4.76 2.18
N PRO A 51 -14.89 -4.88 2.77
CA PRO A 51 -15.49 -3.77 3.51
C PRO A 51 -14.66 -3.34 4.74
N GLU A 52 -14.10 -4.31 5.46
CA GLU A 52 -13.26 -4.07 6.63
C GLU A 52 -11.91 -3.44 6.22
N LEU A 53 -11.29 -3.96 5.17
CA LEU A 53 -10.06 -3.42 4.61
C LEU A 53 -10.25 -1.96 4.21
N TYR A 54 -11.29 -1.65 3.44
CA TYR A 54 -11.57 -0.28 3.02
C TYR A 54 -11.80 0.65 4.22
N HIS A 55 -12.63 0.24 5.18
CA HIS A 55 -12.92 1.04 6.37
C HIS A 55 -11.64 1.36 7.18
N LYS A 56 -10.82 0.33 7.44
CA LYS A 56 -9.58 0.49 8.22
C LYS A 56 -8.51 1.28 7.46
N MET A 57 -8.40 1.11 6.14
CA MET A 57 -7.51 1.93 5.29
C MET A 57 -7.95 3.40 5.32
N LYS A 58 -9.22 3.68 5.04
CA LYS A 58 -9.78 5.04 5.05
C LYS A 58 -9.53 5.75 6.39
N ASN A 59 -9.70 5.03 7.50
CA ASN A 59 -9.54 5.58 8.85
C ASN A 59 -8.12 5.44 9.42
N ARG A 60 -7.13 5.01 8.63
CA ARG A 60 -5.72 4.85 9.08
C ARG A 60 -5.56 3.99 10.33
N GLN A 61 -6.26 2.85 10.35
CA GLN A 61 -6.28 1.92 11.49
C GLN A 61 -5.32 0.74 11.33
N TYR A 62 -4.68 0.61 10.16
CA TYR A 62 -3.61 -0.36 9.94
C TYR A 62 -2.25 0.25 10.30
N PRO A 63 -1.26 -0.57 10.68
CA PRO A 63 0.13 -0.15 10.74
C PRO A 63 0.58 0.47 9.42
N ASP A 64 1.45 1.48 9.50
CA ASP A 64 1.86 2.25 8.33
C ASP A 64 2.59 1.39 7.29
N TYR A 65 3.43 0.42 7.71
CA TYR A 65 4.08 -0.52 6.80
C TYR A 65 3.07 -1.29 5.94
N PHE A 66 1.96 -1.74 6.55
CA PHE A 66 0.91 -2.48 5.85
C PHE A 66 0.11 -1.54 4.97
N TYR A 67 -0.25 -0.38 5.50
CA TYR A 67 -0.99 0.65 4.77
C TYR A 67 -0.27 1.03 3.46
N PHE A 68 1.02 1.36 3.53
CA PHE A 68 1.79 1.75 2.35
C PHE A 68 1.99 0.61 1.37
N SER A 69 2.14 -0.65 1.83
CA SER A 69 2.21 -1.80 0.92
C SER A 69 0.94 -1.97 0.06
N ILE A 70 -0.24 -1.77 0.65
CA ILE A 70 -1.52 -1.83 -0.07
C ILE A 70 -1.60 -0.69 -1.09
N LEU A 71 -1.11 0.51 -0.74
CA LEU A 71 -1.07 1.62 -1.69
C LEU A 71 -0.11 1.35 -2.85
N ALA A 72 1.08 0.80 -2.58
CA ALA A 72 2.03 0.43 -3.62
C ALA A 72 1.39 -0.55 -4.63
N LEU A 73 0.83 -1.65 -4.13
CA LEU A 73 0.16 -2.65 -4.95
C LEU A 73 -1.07 -2.10 -5.68
N GLY A 74 -1.85 -1.22 -5.03
CA GLY A 74 -3.01 -0.57 -5.62
C GLY A 74 -2.65 0.38 -6.77
N ASN A 75 -1.50 1.07 -6.69
CA ASN A 75 -1.03 1.94 -7.77
C ASN A 75 -0.54 1.15 -8.98
N GLU A 76 0.01 -0.04 -8.77
CA GLU A 76 0.44 -0.92 -9.86
C GLU A 76 -0.71 -1.33 -10.79
N ILE A 77 -1.96 -1.32 -10.29
CA ILE A 77 -3.16 -1.60 -11.12
C ILE A 77 -3.39 -0.50 -12.17
N TYR A 78 -3.03 0.75 -11.87
CA TYR A 78 -3.37 1.92 -12.70
C TYR A 78 -2.19 2.49 -13.49
N LYS A 79 -1.01 1.87 -13.36
CA LYS A 79 0.28 2.35 -13.92
C LYS A 79 0.27 2.61 -15.44
N ASP A 80 -0.54 1.87 -16.20
CA ASP A 80 -0.64 2.00 -17.66
C ASP A 80 -1.57 3.14 -18.10
N ILE A 81 -2.39 3.68 -17.18
CA ILE A 81 -3.41 4.69 -17.46
C ILE A 81 -2.95 6.08 -16.96
N THR A 82 -1.88 6.12 -16.16
CA THR A 82 -1.45 7.32 -15.44
C THR A 82 -0.20 8.00 -16.02
N THR A 83 -0.08 9.31 -15.82
CA THR A 83 1.08 10.13 -16.20
C THR A 83 2.35 9.74 -15.43
N GLU A 84 3.54 10.11 -15.94
CA GLU A 84 4.84 9.75 -15.33
C GLU A 84 4.96 10.07 -13.83
N GLY A 85 4.26 11.09 -13.34
CA GLY A 85 4.24 11.44 -11.91
C GLY A 85 3.59 10.39 -11.00
N ASP A 86 2.59 9.66 -11.48
CA ASP A 86 1.94 8.56 -10.74
C ASP A 86 2.77 7.26 -10.79
N LYS A 87 3.60 7.06 -11.83
CA LYS A 87 4.50 5.90 -11.93
C LYS A 87 5.51 5.87 -10.77
N ASN A 88 5.93 7.04 -10.30
CA ASN A 88 6.85 7.17 -9.17
C ASN A 88 6.16 7.04 -7.81
N LEU A 89 4.84 7.21 -7.72
CA LEU A 89 4.15 7.18 -6.44
C LEU A 89 4.05 5.77 -5.86
N GLY A 90 3.91 4.76 -6.73
CA GLY A 90 3.92 3.35 -6.32
C GLY A 90 5.24 2.93 -5.67
N SER A 91 6.38 3.33 -6.24
CA SER A 91 7.69 3.01 -5.69
C SER A 91 7.96 3.76 -4.39
N LEU A 92 7.53 5.03 -4.26
CA LEU A 92 7.64 5.76 -2.99
C LEU A 92 6.87 5.07 -1.86
N TYR A 93 5.66 4.56 -2.12
CA TYR A 93 4.93 3.78 -1.13
C TYR A 93 5.61 2.45 -0.80
N GLU A 94 6.21 1.79 -1.79
CA GLU A 94 6.95 0.55 -1.57
C GLU A 94 8.16 0.80 -0.66
N GLU A 95 8.97 1.81 -0.97
CA GLU A 95 10.15 2.19 -0.21
C GLU A 95 9.79 2.51 1.24
N GLU A 96 8.78 3.37 1.45
CA GLU A 96 8.28 3.72 2.79
C GLU A 96 7.78 2.49 3.55
N SER A 97 7.00 1.62 2.89
CA SER A 97 6.51 0.38 3.47
C SER A 97 7.66 -0.51 3.93
N LEU A 98 8.69 -0.66 3.10
CA LEU A 98 9.85 -1.51 3.37
C LEU A 98 10.71 -0.96 4.50
N GLU A 99 10.94 0.36 4.54
CA GLU A 99 11.67 1.02 5.63
C GLU A 99 10.98 0.82 6.98
N LEU A 100 9.66 1.01 7.02
CA LEU A 100 8.86 0.80 8.24
C LEU A 100 8.81 -0.67 8.64
N LEU A 101 8.70 -1.59 7.68
CA LEU A 101 8.68 -3.04 7.95
C LEU A 101 10.00 -3.54 8.54
N LYS A 102 11.14 -2.99 8.10
CA LYS A 102 12.47 -3.33 8.65
C LYS A 102 12.62 -2.91 10.12
N GLN A 103 11.87 -1.89 10.55
CA GLN A 103 11.87 -1.41 11.93
C GLN A 103 10.86 -2.16 12.81
N GLU A 104 9.94 -2.93 12.22
CA GLU A 104 8.95 -3.70 12.96
C GLU A 104 9.60 -4.88 13.67
N THR A 105 9.28 -5.04 14.95
CA THR A 105 9.88 -6.06 15.84
C THR A 105 8.93 -7.23 16.07
N ASP A 106 7.61 -7.02 15.94
CA ASP A 106 6.62 -8.09 16.09
C ASP A 106 6.39 -8.83 14.78
N ILE A 107 7.36 -9.67 14.41
CA ILE A 107 7.29 -10.52 13.21
C ILE A 107 6.15 -11.56 13.25
N ARG A 108 5.52 -11.78 14.41
CA ARG A 108 4.39 -12.70 14.58
C ARG A 108 3.06 -12.06 14.22
N ASN A 109 3.03 -10.74 14.05
CA ASN A 109 1.85 -10.04 13.56
C ASN A 109 1.52 -10.55 12.14
N PRO A 110 0.31 -11.07 11.88
CA PRO A 110 -0.07 -11.52 10.56
C PRO A 110 0.06 -10.44 9.47
N LEU A 111 -0.07 -9.17 9.84
CA LEU A 111 0.12 -8.04 8.93
C LEU A 111 1.57 -7.93 8.45
N TYR A 112 2.56 -8.32 9.26
CA TYR A 112 3.96 -8.34 8.85
C TYR A 112 4.16 -9.29 7.66
N LEU A 113 3.73 -10.55 7.80
CA LEU A 113 3.80 -11.54 6.74
C LEU A 113 2.97 -11.10 5.53
N TRP A 114 1.78 -10.54 5.76
CA TRP A 114 0.93 -10.10 4.68
C TRP A 114 1.56 -8.95 3.88
N THR A 115 2.22 -8.00 4.54
CA THR A 115 3.02 -6.98 3.88
C THR A 115 4.13 -7.59 3.00
N CYS A 116 4.86 -8.60 3.49
CA CYS A 116 5.84 -9.29 2.66
C CYS A 116 5.23 -9.88 1.39
N VAL A 117 4.05 -10.52 1.49
CA VAL A 117 3.33 -11.09 0.35
C VAL A 117 2.88 -10.01 -0.63
N ILE A 118 2.38 -8.88 -0.13
CA ILE A 118 1.95 -7.73 -0.94
C ILE A 118 3.14 -7.11 -1.69
N LEU A 119 4.26 -6.88 -1.01
CA LEU A 119 5.48 -6.34 -1.61
C LEU A 119 6.09 -7.31 -2.64
N LEU A 120 6.02 -8.62 -2.39
CA LEU A 120 6.41 -9.63 -3.38
C LEU A 120 5.51 -9.55 -4.63
N ALA A 121 4.20 -9.42 -4.45
CA ALA A 121 3.26 -9.27 -5.56
C ALA A 121 3.53 -8.01 -6.38
N TYR A 122 3.82 -6.89 -5.72
CA TYR A 122 4.21 -5.63 -6.37
C TYR A 122 5.45 -5.82 -7.26
N ASN A 123 6.51 -6.40 -6.70
CA ASN A 123 7.78 -6.62 -7.41
C ASN A 123 7.67 -7.65 -8.55
N SER A 124 6.81 -8.67 -8.41
CA SER A 124 6.65 -9.71 -9.42
C SER A 124 6.19 -9.18 -10.79
N ARG A 125 5.39 -8.11 -10.82
CA ARG A 125 4.93 -7.48 -12.07
C ARG A 125 6.07 -6.83 -12.83
N SER A 126 6.94 -6.10 -12.13
CA SER A 126 8.13 -5.46 -12.73
C SER A 126 9.05 -6.50 -13.38
N VAL A 127 9.27 -7.64 -12.70
CA VAL A 127 10.08 -8.75 -13.24
C VAL A 127 9.42 -9.38 -14.47
N ASN A 128 8.10 -9.59 -14.45
CA ASN A 128 7.37 -10.16 -15.58
C ASN A 128 7.43 -9.28 -16.84
N VAL A 129 7.36 -7.95 -16.69
CA VAL A 129 7.51 -7.02 -17.81
C VAL A 129 8.90 -7.15 -18.44
N LEU A 130 9.95 -7.14 -17.61
CA LEU A 130 11.33 -7.29 -18.07
C LEU A 130 11.56 -8.63 -18.77
N ALA A 131 11.05 -9.72 -18.21
CA ALA A 131 11.16 -11.05 -18.80
C ALA A 131 10.43 -11.13 -20.16
N HIS A 132 9.22 -10.57 -20.25
CA HIS A 132 8.44 -10.51 -21.49
C HIS A 132 9.16 -9.68 -22.57
N GLU A 133 9.68 -8.51 -22.23
CA GLU A 133 10.46 -7.69 -23.17
C GLU A 133 11.73 -8.41 -23.66
N THR A 134 12.43 -9.09 -22.76
CA THR A 134 13.64 -9.85 -23.10
C THR A 134 13.33 -10.98 -24.06
N LEU A 135 12.29 -11.78 -23.77
CA LEU A 135 11.83 -12.86 -24.65
C LEU A 135 11.37 -12.32 -26.01
N ARG A 136 10.65 -11.20 -26.03
CA ARG A 136 10.22 -10.56 -27.28
C ARG A 136 11.41 -10.14 -28.16
N ARG A 137 12.47 -9.58 -27.56
CA ARG A 137 13.69 -9.20 -28.32
C ARG A 137 14.41 -10.41 -28.89
N LEU A 138 14.51 -11.50 -28.11
CA LEU A 138 15.14 -12.75 -28.55
C LEU A 138 14.37 -13.47 -29.67
N LEU A 139 13.04 -13.33 -29.71
CA LEU A 139 12.19 -13.95 -30.75
C LEU A 139 12.13 -13.13 -32.06
N ILE A 140 12.61 -11.89 -32.05
CA ILE A 140 12.62 -11.00 -33.23
C ILE A 140 14.04 -10.86 -33.83
N SER A 141 15.08 -11.29 -33.11
CA SER A 141 16.47 -11.41 -33.60
C SER A 141 16.73 -12.73 -34.30
#